data_AF-A0A536QEH5-F1
#
_entry.id   AF-A0A536QEH5-F1
#
_cell.length_a   1.000
_cell.length_b   1.000
_cell.length_c   1.000
_cell.angle_alpha   90.00
_cell.angle_beta   90.00
_cell.angle_gamma   90.00
#
_symmetry.space_group_name_H-M   'P 1'
#
loop_
_entity.id
_entity.type
_entity.pdbx_description
1 polymer ?
#
loop_
_entity_poly.entity_id
_entity_poly.type
_entity_poly.pdbx_seq_one_letter_code
_entity_poly.pdbx_strand_id
1 'polypeptide(L)'
;MRAEIVREEDIPSQIRASLGRDRAERLDTMIYDVIVTSYGKPGVTMSDEVLDATNALRKFMFENVYLAGPAKTEDRKAQGVLWDLLQHFETHPELLPPEHQRIAQRDGGKRAVADYVAGMTDRYALDTYASIFIPSGWSHL
;
A
#
# COMPACT_ATOMS: atom_id res chain seq x y z
N MET A 1 -6.66 -10.05 16.12
CA MET A 1 -6.08 -9.65 14.82
C MET A 1 -6.78 -10.39 13.70
N ARG A 2 -7.06 -9.75 12.56
CA ARG A 2 -7.64 -10.41 11.37
C ARG A 2 -6.52 -10.90 10.45
N ALA A 3 -6.77 -12.01 9.76
CA ALA A 3 -5.86 -12.83 8.93
C ALA A 3 -4.97 -13.86 9.66
N GLU A 4 -5.00 -13.95 11.00
CA GLU A 4 -4.25 -14.95 11.80
C GLU A 4 -2.72 -14.99 11.56
N ILE A 5 -2.16 -13.99 10.88
CA ILE A 5 -0.73 -13.95 10.49
C ILE A 5 0.17 -13.69 11.71
N VAL A 6 -0.29 -12.89 12.68
CA VAL A 6 0.43 -12.50 13.89
C VAL A 6 -0.55 -12.43 15.06
N ARG A 7 -0.12 -12.87 16.24
CA ARG A 7 -0.81 -12.78 17.53
C ARG A 7 -0.16 -11.72 18.41
N GLU A 8 -0.90 -11.19 19.40
CA GLU A 8 -0.35 -10.14 20.29
C GLU A 8 0.86 -10.66 21.08
N GLU A 9 0.86 -11.94 21.40
CA GLU A 9 1.98 -12.63 22.05
C GLU A 9 3.26 -12.69 21.21
N ASP A 10 3.15 -12.61 19.88
CA ASP A 10 4.29 -12.60 18.97
C ASP A 10 5.00 -11.24 18.95
N ILE A 11 4.32 -10.18 19.39
CA ILE A 11 4.90 -8.84 19.45
C ILE A 11 5.91 -8.79 20.60
N PRO A 12 7.16 -8.34 20.34
CA PRO A 12 8.19 -8.20 21.37
C PRO A 12 7.68 -7.51 22.64
N SER A 13 8.04 -8.07 23.79
CA SER A 13 7.56 -7.61 25.09
C SER A 13 7.92 -6.16 25.37
N GLN A 14 9.07 -5.69 24.87
CA GLN A 14 9.49 -4.29 24.99
C GLN A 14 8.50 -3.34 24.30
N ILE A 15 8.02 -3.70 23.10
CA ILE A 15 7.04 -2.89 22.35
C ILE A 15 5.70 -2.88 23.08
N ARG A 16 5.27 -4.03 23.62
CA ARG A 16 4.03 -4.12 24.40
C ARG A 16 4.11 -3.36 25.73
N ALA A 17 5.30 -3.27 26.32
CA ALA A 17 5.53 -2.49 27.54
C ALA A 17 5.45 -0.98 27.26
N SER A 18 6.07 -0.50 26.19
CA SER A 18 6.09 0.93 25.86
C SER A 18 4.81 1.43 25.20
N LEU A 19 4.20 0.65 24.30
CA LEU A 19 3.02 1.10 23.56
C LEU A 19 1.71 0.54 24.08
N GLY A 20 1.69 -0.58 24.80
CA GLY A 20 0.45 -1.20 25.28
C GLY A 20 0.25 -2.64 24.78
N ARG A 21 -0.60 -3.36 25.51
CA ARG A 21 -0.74 -4.82 25.44
C ARG A 21 -1.66 -5.28 24.32
N ASP A 22 -2.53 -4.41 23.86
CA ASP A 22 -3.44 -4.66 22.75
C ASP A 22 -3.49 -3.49 21.77
N ARG A 23 -4.24 -3.68 20.68
CA ARG A 23 -4.42 -2.66 19.64
C ARG A 23 -4.98 -1.34 20.17
N ALA A 24 -5.90 -1.37 21.13
CA ALA A 24 -6.58 -0.17 21.60
C ALA A 24 -5.64 0.65 22.50
N GLU A 25 -5.00 0.02 23.48
CA GLU A 25 -3.95 0.65 24.31
C GLU A 25 -2.85 1.25 23.43
N ARG A 26 -2.43 0.50 22.40
CA ARG A 26 -1.40 0.94 21.44
C ARG A 26 -1.75 2.21 20.68
N LEU A 27 -2.97 2.27 20.16
CA LEU A 27 -3.42 3.47 19.45
C LEU A 27 -3.52 4.65 20.41
N ASP A 28 -4.04 4.44 21.62
CA ASP A 28 -4.19 5.48 22.63
C ASP A 28 -2.84 6.08 23.01
N THR A 29 -1.84 5.24 23.33
CA THR A 29 -0.49 5.70 23.67
C THR A 29 0.16 6.49 22.54
N MET A 30 0.12 5.98 21.31
CA MET A 30 0.72 6.69 20.16
C MET A 30 0.01 8.01 19.85
N ILE A 31 -1.32 8.05 19.90
CA ILE A 31 -2.10 9.27 19.61
C ILE A 31 -1.85 10.31 20.70
N TYR A 32 -1.96 9.92 21.96
CA TYR A 32 -1.76 10.81 23.09
C TYR A 32 -0.34 11.40 23.09
N ASP A 33 0.68 10.57 22.86
CA ASP A 33 2.07 11.02 22.80
C ASP A 33 2.31 12.00 21.65
N VAL A 34 1.76 11.73 20.46
CA VAL A 34 1.84 12.69 19.33
C VAL A 34 1.22 14.02 19.70
N ILE A 35 0.03 14.02 20.33
CA ILE A 35 -0.67 15.24 20.73
C ILE A 35 0.18 16.04 21.73
N VAL A 36 0.60 15.40 22.82
CA VAL A 36 1.36 16.06 23.90
C VAL A 36 2.71 16.54 23.40
N THR A 37 3.43 15.71 22.64
CA THR A 37 4.78 16.02 22.20
C THR A 37 4.79 17.06 21.07
N SER A 38 3.71 17.19 20.31
CA SER A 38 3.59 18.20 19.24
C SER A 38 2.95 19.51 19.69
N TYR A 39 2.30 19.55 20.85
CA TYR A 39 1.53 20.71 21.29
C TYR A 39 2.39 21.98 21.37
N GLY A 40 1.96 23.04 20.70
CA GLY A 40 2.66 24.32 20.65
C GLY A 40 3.97 24.33 19.84
N LYS A 41 4.27 23.26 19.10
CA LYS A 41 5.47 23.14 18.23
C LYS A 41 5.09 23.28 16.75
N PRO A 42 6.02 23.73 15.89
CA PRO A 42 5.76 23.85 14.45
C PRO A 42 5.75 22.50 13.71
N GLY A 43 5.99 21.37 14.39
CA GLY A 43 6.08 20.05 13.78
C GLY A 43 5.34 18.98 14.58
N VAL A 44 4.91 17.94 13.87
CA VAL A 44 4.30 16.74 14.45
C VAL A 44 5.42 15.76 14.80
N THR A 45 5.52 15.40 16.08
CA THR A 45 6.54 14.50 16.59
C THR A 45 5.99 13.64 17.72
N MET A 46 6.62 12.47 17.91
CA MET A 46 6.49 11.65 19.10
C MET A 46 7.64 11.96 20.07
N SER A 47 7.54 11.49 21.31
CA SER A 47 8.70 11.37 22.20
C SER A 47 9.67 10.30 21.69
N ASP A 48 10.94 10.38 22.08
CA ASP A 48 11.96 9.42 21.63
C ASP A 48 11.58 7.97 21.97
N GLU A 49 11.03 7.75 23.18
CA GLU A 49 10.59 6.43 23.63
C GLU A 49 9.47 5.85 22.76
N VAL A 50 8.42 6.64 22.50
CA VAL A 50 7.28 6.19 21.69
C VAL A 50 7.68 6.04 20.22
N LEU A 51 8.56 6.92 19.72
CA LEU A 51 9.08 6.83 18.36
C LEU A 51 9.90 5.54 18.16
N ASP A 52 10.80 5.22 19.09
CA ASP A 52 11.63 4.01 19.02
C ASP A 52 10.77 2.75 19.06
N ALA A 53 9.81 2.69 19.98
CA ALA A 53 8.90 1.55 20.08
C ALA A 53 7.99 1.43 18.84
N THR A 54 7.53 2.55 18.28
CA THR A 54 6.73 2.60 17.03
C THR A 54 7.54 2.09 15.84
N ASN A 55 8.81 2.51 15.72
CA ASN A 55 9.72 2.04 14.68
C ASN A 55 10.03 0.55 14.83
N ALA A 56 10.22 0.07 16.06
CA ALA A 56 10.42 -1.35 16.35
C ALA A 56 9.18 -2.18 15.96
N LEU A 57 7.98 -1.70 16.27
CA LEU A 57 6.74 -2.33 15.84
C LEU A 57 6.60 -2.36 14.32
N ARG A 58 6.88 -1.23 13.65
CA ARG A 58 6.85 -1.14 12.19
C ARG A 58 7.79 -2.17 11.57
N LYS A 59 9.02 -2.29 12.09
CA LYS A 59 9.99 -3.28 11.63
C LYS A 59 9.46 -4.71 11.80
N PHE A 60 8.96 -5.04 12.99
CA PHE A 60 8.37 -6.34 13.28
C PHE A 60 7.21 -6.68 12.32
N MET A 61 6.29 -5.73 12.09
CA MET A 61 5.18 -5.91 11.15
C MET A 61 5.69 -6.11 9.72
N PHE A 62 6.72 -5.37 9.30
CA PHE A 62 7.32 -5.51 7.97
C PHE A 62 7.91 -6.91 7.76
N GLU A 63 8.66 -7.41 8.73
CA GLU A 63 9.30 -8.73 8.66
C GLU A 63 8.28 -9.87 8.70
N ASN A 64 7.28 -9.79 9.59
CA ASN A 64 6.41 -10.93 9.92
C ASN A 64 5.06 -10.91 9.19
N VAL A 65 4.60 -9.76 8.70
CA VAL A 65 3.32 -9.64 7.98
C VAL A 65 3.56 -9.39 6.51
N TYR A 66 4.30 -8.33 6.18
CA TYR A 66 4.45 -7.89 4.79
C TYR A 66 5.45 -8.76 4.01
N LEU A 67 6.57 -9.18 4.63
CA LEU A 67 7.61 -9.95 3.94
C LEU A 67 7.49 -11.48 4.08
N ALA A 68 6.76 -12.00 5.07
CA ALA A 68 6.76 -13.43 5.39
C ALA A 68 5.52 -14.21 4.92
N GLY A 69 4.59 -13.59 4.19
CA GLY A 69 3.29 -14.21 3.85
C GLY A 69 3.05 -14.57 2.38
N PRO A 70 1.89 -15.22 2.08
CA PRO A 70 1.36 -15.44 0.72
C PRO A 70 1.21 -14.14 -0.09
N ALA A 71 1.19 -12.99 0.58
CA ALA A 71 1.20 -11.67 -0.01
C ALA A 71 2.34 -11.50 -1.03
N LYS A 72 3.54 -12.04 -0.80
CA LYS A 72 4.67 -11.94 -1.74
C LYS A 72 4.38 -12.54 -3.12
N THR A 73 3.63 -13.64 -3.18
CA THR A 73 3.25 -14.27 -4.46
C THR A 73 2.22 -13.46 -5.20
N GLU A 74 1.27 -12.86 -4.49
CA GLU A 74 0.28 -11.96 -5.09
C GLU A 74 0.91 -10.62 -5.50
N ASP A 75 1.91 -10.12 -4.76
CA ASP A 75 2.66 -8.90 -5.11
C ASP A 75 3.33 -9.03 -6.49
N ARG A 76 3.94 -10.18 -6.80
CA ARG A 76 4.56 -10.41 -8.11
C ARG A 76 3.54 -10.44 -9.24
N LYS A 77 2.36 -11.06 -9.01
CA LYS A 77 1.29 -11.08 -10.01
C LYS A 77 0.72 -9.69 -10.23
N ALA A 78 0.47 -8.93 -9.16
CA ALA A 78 0.01 -7.56 -9.23
C ALA A 78 1.02 -6.66 -9.97
N GLN A 79 2.32 -6.82 -9.69
CA GLN A 79 3.37 -6.14 -10.44
C GLN A 79 3.34 -6.48 -11.93
N GLY A 80 3.13 -7.75 -12.28
CA GLY A 80 2.97 -8.18 -13.68
C GLY A 80 1.78 -7.52 -14.36
N VAL A 81 0.60 -7.53 -13.72
CA VAL A 81 -0.61 -6.86 -14.22
C VAL A 81 -0.36 -5.38 -14.47
N LEU A 82 0.23 -4.67 -13.50
CA LEU A 82 0.52 -3.25 -13.64
C LEU A 82 1.54 -2.97 -14.76
N TRP A 83 2.59 -3.80 -14.87
CA TRP A 83 3.60 -3.65 -15.91
C TRP A 83 3.01 -3.80 -17.30
N ASP A 84 2.21 -4.84 -17.52
CA ASP A 84 1.56 -5.11 -18.80
C ASP A 84 0.57 -3.98 -19.17
N LEU A 85 -0.20 -3.47 -18.20
CA LEU A 85 -1.09 -2.32 -18.42
C LEU A 85 -0.31 -1.06 -18.80
N LEU A 86 0.78 -0.74 -18.08
CA LEU A 86 1.65 0.38 -18.41
C LEU A 86 2.19 0.27 -19.84
N GLN A 87 2.75 -0.90 -20.19
CA GLN A 87 3.30 -1.12 -21.54
C GLN A 87 2.23 -1.02 -22.63
N HIS A 88 1.03 -1.55 -22.37
CA HIS A 88 -0.07 -1.51 -23.33
C HIS A 88 -0.49 -0.07 -23.64
N PHE A 89 -0.73 0.76 -22.62
CA PHE A 89 -1.15 2.15 -22.82
C PHE A 89 0.00 3.08 -23.26
N GLU A 90 1.27 2.75 -22.96
CA GLU A 90 2.41 3.44 -23.58
C GLU A 90 2.49 3.18 -25.09
N THR A 91 2.15 1.96 -25.53
CA THR A 91 2.17 1.58 -26.95
C THR A 91 0.92 2.07 -27.70
N HIS A 92 -0.21 2.22 -26.99
CA HIS A 92 -1.51 2.62 -27.54
C HIS A 92 -2.10 3.83 -26.77
N PRO A 93 -1.43 5.00 -26.82
CA PRO A 93 -1.87 6.18 -26.06
C PRO A 93 -3.26 6.70 -26.48
N GLU A 94 -3.74 6.36 -27.67
CA GLU A 94 -5.10 6.64 -28.15
C GLU A 94 -6.20 5.91 -27.38
N LEU A 95 -5.86 4.81 -26.68
CA LEU A 95 -6.78 4.06 -25.84
C LEU A 95 -6.91 4.65 -24.43
N LEU A 96 -6.08 5.64 -24.08
CA LEU A 96 -6.25 6.38 -22.83
C LEU A 96 -7.57 7.17 -22.84
N PRO A 97 -8.21 7.37 -21.69
CA PRO A 97 -9.35 8.28 -21.59
C PRO A 97 -9.02 9.71 -22.04
N PRO A 98 -10.00 10.50 -22.53
CA PRO A 98 -9.75 11.84 -23.06
C PRO A 98 -9.03 12.81 -22.11
N GLU A 99 -9.27 12.71 -20.80
CA GLU A 99 -8.54 13.46 -19.78
C GLU A 99 -7.05 13.08 -19.71
N HIS A 100 -6.72 11.81 -19.84
CA HIS A 100 -5.34 11.34 -19.83
C HIS A 100 -4.63 11.60 -21.16
N GLN A 101 -5.35 11.59 -22.30
CA GLN A 101 -4.79 12.07 -23.56
C GLN A 101 -4.40 13.55 -23.50
N ARG A 102 -5.18 14.39 -22.80
CA ARG A 102 -4.81 15.80 -22.55
C ARG A 102 -3.60 15.92 -21.64
N ILE A 103 -3.49 15.08 -20.61
CA ILE A 103 -2.27 15.00 -19.78
C ILE A 103 -1.07 14.57 -20.63
N ALA A 104 -1.25 13.63 -21.57
CA ALA A 104 -0.16 13.18 -22.43
C ALA A 104 0.39 14.31 -23.30
N GLN A 105 -0.48 15.20 -23.79
CA GLN A 105 -0.09 16.39 -24.56
C GLN A 105 0.62 17.44 -23.70
N ARG A 106 0.23 17.60 -22.43
CA ARG A 106 0.78 18.61 -21.52
C ARG A 106 2.07 18.18 -20.83
N ASP A 107 2.07 16.96 -20.28
CA ASP A 107 3.08 16.45 -19.34
C ASP A 107 3.84 15.22 -19.87
N GLY A 108 3.47 14.73 -21.06
CA GLY A 108 4.09 13.59 -21.74
C GLY A 108 3.33 12.27 -21.54
N GLY A 109 3.43 11.39 -22.54
CA GLY A 109 2.69 10.11 -22.58
C GLY A 109 2.95 9.22 -21.36
N LYS A 110 4.20 9.07 -20.94
CA LYS A 110 4.56 8.24 -19.78
C LYS A 110 3.91 8.72 -18.48
N ARG A 111 3.80 10.05 -18.28
CA ARG A 111 3.11 10.63 -17.12
C ARG A 111 1.62 10.30 -17.17
N ALA A 112 0.98 10.54 -18.32
CA ALA A 112 -0.44 10.25 -18.50
C ALA A 112 -0.80 8.79 -18.25
N VAL A 113 0.02 7.86 -18.76
CA VAL A 113 -0.16 6.42 -18.57
C VAL A 113 0.03 6.04 -17.10
N ALA A 114 1.09 6.53 -16.44
CA ALA A 114 1.32 6.29 -15.02
C ALA A 114 0.15 6.81 -14.15
N ASP A 115 -0.34 8.01 -14.44
CA ASP A 115 -1.45 8.62 -13.70
C ASP A 115 -2.76 7.86 -13.93
N TYR A 116 -2.99 7.36 -15.15
CA TYR A 116 -4.17 6.54 -15.46
C TYR A 116 -4.15 5.20 -14.73
N VAL A 117 -3.04 4.46 -14.83
CA VAL A 117 -2.89 3.14 -14.18
C VAL A 117 -2.91 3.28 -12.66
N ALA A 118 -2.27 4.30 -12.09
CA ALA A 118 -2.30 4.56 -10.64
C ALA A 118 -3.69 5.02 -10.14
N GLY A 119 -4.53 5.56 -11.02
CA GLY A 119 -5.91 5.93 -10.72
C GLY A 119 -6.91 4.76 -10.73
N MET A 120 -6.48 3.57 -11.17
CA MET A 120 -7.35 2.39 -11.22
C MET A 120 -7.61 1.81 -9.83
N THR A 121 -8.84 1.36 -9.59
CA THR A 121 -9.11 0.44 -8.47
C THR A 121 -8.62 -0.96 -8.83
N ASP A 122 -8.27 -1.78 -7.82
CA ASP A 122 -7.81 -3.17 -8.03
C ASP A 122 -8.75 -3.95 -8.96
N ARG A 123 -10.06 -3.87 -8.72
CA ARG A 123 -11.07 -4.55 -9.55
C ARG A 123 -11.02 -4.06 -10.99
N TYR A 124 -10.98 -2.74 -11.20
CA TYR A 124 -10.94 -2.17 -12.54
C TYR A 124 -9.65 -2.53 -13.29
N ALA A 125 -8.50 -2.54 -12.60
CA ALA A 125 -7.23 -2.95 -13.19
C ALA A 125 -7.26 -4.42 -13.65
N LEU A 126 -7.82 -5.32 -12.82
CA LEU A 126 -7.96 -6.74 -13.17
C LEU A 126 -8.95 -6.96 -14.31
N ASP A 127 -10.11 -6.30 -14.29
CA ASP A 127 -11.10 -6.39 -15.37
C ASP A 127 -10.53 -5.87 -16.70
N THR A 128 -9.80 -4.74 -16.65
CA THR A 128 -9.12 -4.16 -17.81
C THR A 128 -8.05 -5.10 -18.33
N TYR A 129 -7.20 -5.64 -17.45
CA TYR A 129 -6.17 -6.61 -17.80
C TYR A 129 -6.77 -7.85 -18.47
N ALA A 130 -7.82 -8.42 -17.88
CA ALA A 130 -8.51 -9.57 -18.45
C ALA A 130 -9.08 -9.24 -19.85
N SER A 131 -9.70 -8.07 -20.03
CA SER A 131 -10.27 -7.67 -21.33
C SER A 131 -9.24 -7.49 -22.44
N ILE A 132 -8.01 -7.09 -22.07
CA ILE A 132 -6.93 -6.81 -23.03
C ILE A 132 -6.14 -8.08 -23.35
N PHE A 133 -5.81 -8.87 -22.33
CA PHE A 133 -4.83 -9.95 -22.44
C PHE A 133 -5.42 -11.36 -22.35
N ILE A 134 -6.64 -11.52 -21.83
CA ILE A 134 -7.26 -12.84 -21.67
C ILE A 134 -8.38 -13.00 -22.72
N PRO A 135 -8.26 -13.96 -23.64
CA PRO A 135 -9.33 -14.23 -24.60
C PRO A 135 -10.63 -14.62 -23.89
N SER A 136 -11.75 -14.08 -24.36
CA SER A 136 -13.09 -14.28 -23.78
C SER A 136 -13.56 -15.75 -23.75
N GLY A 137 -12.92 -16.65 -24.48
CA GLY A 137 -13.18 -18.10 -24.39
C GLY A 137 -12.57 -18.79 -23.15
N TRP A 138 -11.71 -18.09 -22.41
CA TRP A 138 -10.91 -18.63 -21.30
C TRP A 138 -11.28 -18.00 -19.96
N SER A 139 -12.21 -17.04 -19.93
CA SER A 139 -12.65 -16.31 -18.73
C SER A 139 -13.56 -17.10 -17.77
N HIS A 140 -13.84 -18.38 -18.08
CA HIS A 140 -14.74 -19.26 -17.31
C HIS A 140 -14.08 -20.58 -16.83
N LEU A 141 -12.76 -20.75 -17.01
CA LEU A 141 -11.98 -21.87 -16.46
C LEU A 141 -11.25 -21.44 -15.19
#